data_AF-A0A135LC27-F1
#
_entry.id   AF-A0A135LC27-F1
#
_cell.length_a   1.000
_cell.length_b   1.000
_cell.length_c   1.000
_cell.angle_alpha   90.00
_cell.angle_beta   90.00
_cell.angle_gamma   90.00
#
_symmetry.space_group_name_H-M   'P 1'
#
loop_
_entity.id
_entity.type
_entity.pdbx_description
1 polymer ?
#
loop_
_entity_poly.entity_id
_entity_poly.type
_entity_poly.pdbx_seq_one_letter_code
_entity_poly.pdbx_strand_id
1 'polypeptide(L)'
;MRLATVLPAFAAFHLIQALEAPIPGYGVEEFSWEVETKPGGDKVILNGTVQEIYAELLDINPKYDLDFADILAQPNDVTKEDTPHLQKRLAVTCNNYDQALRTRIQEGISHLRSVRGQPTNGPGPGNCGRVSCSYNSAIWWCNDNTSPKTLGGFGNIADSAQVIINQCGPTEGYVSGEENHGDKWRGIVRRTPC
;
A
#
# COMPACT_ATOMS: atom_id res chain seq x y z
N MET A 1 -58.90 -7.98 26.80
CA MET A 1 -58.16 -7.63 25.57
C MET A 1 -56.82 -7.00 25.97
N ARG A 2 -55.70 -7.70 25.75
CA ARG A 2 -54.35 -7.13 25.87
C ARG A 2 -53.83 -6.90 24.45
N LEU A 3 -53.62 -5.64 24.07
CA LEU A 3 -53.01 -5.26 22.80
C LEU A 3 -51.50 -5.43 22.94
N ALA A 4 -50.94 -6.39 22.21
CA ALA A 4 -49.48 -6.54 22.06
C ALA A 4 -49.02 -5.60 20.95
N THR A 5 -48.28 -4.56 21.31
CA THR A 5 -47.55 -3.69 20.37
C THR A 5 -46.32 -4.43 19.87
N VAL A 6 -46.31 -4.80 18.59
CA VAL A 6 -45.13 -5.32 17.90
C VAL A 6 -44.34 -4.12 17.36
N LEU A 7 -43.15 -3.89 17.91
CA LEU A 7 -42.19 -2.92 17.37
C LEU A 7 -41.52 -3.51 16.12
N PRO A 8 -41.46 -2.79 14.99
CA PRO A 8 -40.76 -3.27 13.81
C PRO A 8 -39.24 -3.22 14.06
N ALA A 9 -38.59 -4.36 13.92
CA ALA A 9 -37.13 -4.43 13.93
C ALA A 9 -36.60 -3.81 12.63
N PHE A 10 -36.02 -2.61 12.71
CA PHE A 10 -35.29 -2.02 11.60
C PHE A 10 -33.97 -2.77 11.43
N ALA A 11 -33.87 -3.61 10.39
CA ALA A 11 -32.61 -4.16 9.95
C ALA A 11 -31.72 -3.02 9.45
N ALA A 12 -30.62 -2.75 10.14
CA ALA A 12 -29.59 -1.83 9.67
C ALA A 12 -28.87 -2.47 8.48
N PHE A 13 -29.17 -2.01 7.26
CA PHE A 13 -28.38 -2.35 6.09
C PHE A 13 -27.05 -1.59 6.17
N HIS A 14 -25.98 -2.28 6.55
CA HIS A 14 -24.64 -1.75 6.36
C HIS A 14 -24.36 -1.68 4.86
N LEU A 15 -24.30 -0.47 4.29
CA LEU A 15 -23.77 -0.27 2.94
C LEU A 15 -22.29 -0.64 2.97
N ILE A 16 -21.94 -1.80 2.41
CA ILE A 16 -20.56 -2.11 2.04
C ILE A 16 -20.26 -1.23 0.82
N GLN A 17 -19.56 -0.12 1.02
CA GLN A 17 -19.06 0.65 -0.12
C GLN A 17 -18.00 -0.20 -0.82
N ALA A 18 -18.22 -0.50 -2.10
CA ALA A 18 -17.22 -1.17 -2.92
C ALA A 18 -15.97 -0.28 -3.03
N LEU A 19 -14.79 -0.87 -2.80
CA LEU A 19 -13.52 -0.16 -2.93
C LEU A 19 -13.32 0.24 -4.40
N GLU A 20 -13.13 1.54 -4.64
CA GLU A 20 -12.91 2.10 -5.98
C GLU A 20 -11.42 2.40 -6.22
N ALA A 21 -10.95 2.11 -7.44
CA ALA A 21 -9.57 2.33 -7.82
C ALA A 21 -9.21 3.83 -7.84
N PRO A 22 -7.94 4.19 -7.67
CA PRO A 22 -7.51 5.58 -7.67
C PRO A 22 -7.68 6.25 -9.04
N ILE A 23 -7.72 5.48 -10.13
CA ILE A 23 -7.87 5.97 -11.50
C ILE A 23 -9.25 5.55 -12.03
N PRO A 24 -10.08 6.46 -12.55
CA PRO A 24 -11.37 6.10 -13.15
C PRO A 24 -11.22 5.06 -14.26
N GLY A 25 -12.04 4.01 -14.21
CA GLY A 25 -12.00 2.89 -15.17
C GLY A 25 -10.97 1.81 -14.84
N TYR A 26 -10.18 1.97 -13.77
CA TYR A 26 -9.34 0.89 -13.25
C TYR A 26 -10.14 -0.02 -12.32
N GLY A 27 -9.78 -1.31 -12.30
CA GLY A 27 -10.21 -2.27 -11.31
C GLY A 27 -9.43 -2.16 -10.01
N VAL A 28 -10.04 -2.67 -8.94
CA VAL A 28 -9.37 -2.93 -7.66
C VAL A 28 -9.13 -4.42 -7.53
N GLU A 29 -7.90 -4.79 -7.23
CA GLU A 29 -7.54 -6.16 -6.93
C GLU A 29 -7.06 -6.25 -5.48
N GLU A 30 -7.60 -7.23 -4.75
CA GLU A 30 -6.98 -7.68 -3.52
C GLU A 30 -5.71 -8.42 -3.89
N PHE A 31 -4.57 -7.86 -3.52
CA PHE A 31 -3.29 -8.47 -3.79
C PHE A 31 -2.84 -9.28 -2.59
N SER A 32 -2.13 -10.37 -2.89
CA SER A 32 -1.57 -11.27 -1.91
C SER A 32 -0.12 -10.90 -1.61
N TRP A 33 0.26 -11.09 -0.35
CA TRP A 33 1.54 -10.67 0.20
C TRP A 33 2.33 -11.89 0.60
N GLU A 34 3.37 -12.20 -0.15
CA GLU A 34 4.34 -13.22 0.28
C GLU A 34 5.28 -12.57 1.30
N VAL A 35 5.14 -12.92 2.59
CA VAL A 35 5.87 -12.32 3.70
C VAL A 35 6.62 -13.33 4.55
N GLU A 36 7.74 -12.91 5.14
CA GLU A 36 8.48 -13.71 6.13
C GLU A 36 7.97 -13.42 7.54
N THR A 37 7.74 -14.47 8.34
CA THR A 37 7.30 -14.33 9.75
C THR A 37 8.46 -14.28 10.74
N LYS A 38 9.63 -14.75 10.32
CA LYS A 38 10.90 -14.73 11.05
C LYS A 38 12.05 -14.68 10.06
N PRO A 39 13.23 -14.14 10.45
CA PRO A 39 14.40 -14.06 9.58
C PRO A 39 14.75 -15.37 8.88
N GLY A 40 14.72 -15.38 7.54
CA GLY A 40 15.12 -16.55 6.73
C GLY A 40 14.22 -17.78 6.93
N GLY A 41 13.02 -17.58 7.49
CA GLY A 41 12.02 -18.63 7.68
C GLY A 41 11.16 -18.88 6.44
N ASP A 42 10.19 -19.77 6.61
CA ASP A 42 9.17 -20.00 5.58
C ASP A 42 8.34 -18.74 5.37
N LYS A 43 7.96 -18.53 4.10
CA LYS A 43 7.10 -17.43 3.70
C LYS A 43 5.65 -17.86 3.73
N VAL A 44 4.79 -16.94 4.14
CA VAL A 44 3.35 -17.12 4.18
C VAL A 44 2.68 -16.13 3.23
N ILE A 45 1.47 -16.46 2.77
CA ILE A 45 0.67 -15.57 1.94
C ILE A 45 -0.41 -14.95 2.82
N LEU A 46 -0.34 -13.63 3.01
CA LEU A 46 -1.34 -12.86 3.74
C LEU A 46 -2.08 -11.90 2.78
N ASN A 47 -3.31 -11.53 3.12
CA ASN A 47 -4.13 -10.61 2.34
C ASN A 47 -4.57 -9.43 3.21
N GLY A 48 -4.58 -8.23 2.65
CA GLY A 48 -5.00 -7.01 3.36
C GLY A 48 -4.12 -5.82 3.02
N THR A 49 -4.22 -4.77 3.83
CA THR A 49 -3.34 -3.62 3.85
C THR A 49 -2.07 -3.93 4.64
N VAL A 50 -1.02 -3.12 4.47
CA VAL A 50 0.22 -3.29 5.24
C VAL A 50 -0.01 -3.21 6.75
N GLN A 51 -1.00 -2.43 7.21
CA GLN A 51 -1.34 -2.34 8.62
C GLN A 51 -1.94 -3.64 9.16
N GLU A 52 -2.88 -4.24 8.44
CA GLU A 52 -3.50 -5.53 8.80
C GLU A 52 -2.46 -6.65 8.80
N ILE A 53 -1.59 -6.67 7.80
CA ILE A 53 -0.53 -7.66 7.67
C ILE A 53 0.51 -7.51 8.76
N TYR A 54 0.92 -6.27 9.06
CA TYR A 54 1.86 -6.04 10.15
C TYR A 54 1.26 -6.44 11.51
N ALA A 55 -0.04 -6.23 11.73
CA ALA A 55 -0.72 -6.72 12.93
C ALA A 55 -0.73 -8.26 12.98
N GLU A 56 -1.05 -8.94 11.88
CA GLU A 56 -1.03 -10.40 11.80
C GLU A 56 0.38 -10.98 12.00
N LEU A 57 1.42 -10.31 11.48
CA LEU A 57 2.82 -10.69 11.69
C LEU A 57 3.21 -10.61 13.18
N LEU A 58 2.73 -9.60 13.91
CA LEU A 58 2.94 -9.49 15.36
C LEU A 58 2.16 -10.54 16.15
N ASP A 59 0.99 -10.96 15.68
CA ASP A 59 0.24 -12.06 16.30
C ASP A 59 0.93 -13.42 16.09
N ILE A 60 1.48 -13.66 14.89
CA ILE A 60 2.24 -14.88 14.57
C ILE A 60 3.58 -14.90 15.30
N ASN A 61 4.29 -13.78 15.30
CA ASN A 61 5.58 -13.61 15.96
C ASN A 61 5.59 -12.33 16.83
N PRO A 62 5.27 -12.43 18.13
CA PRO A 62 5.32 -11.28 19.04
C PRO A 62 6.70 -10.62 19.19
N LYS A 63 7.77 -11.25 18.68
CA LYS A 63 9.13 -10.71 18.64
C LYS A 63 9.55 -10.23 17.26
N TYR A 64 8.61 -10.12 16.30
CA TYR A 64 8.89 -9.78 14.90
C TYR A 64 9.85 -8.59 14.75
N ASP A 65 9.57 -7.47 15.40
CA ASP A 65 10.43 -6.28 15.33
C ASP A 65 11.84 -6.51 15.85
N LEU A 66 11.99 -7.31 16.91
CA LEU A 66 13.29 -7.65 17.49
C LEU A 66 14.05 -8.61 16.59
N ASP A 67 13.38 -9.61 16.05
CA ASP A 67 13.98 -10.61 15.18
C ASP A 67 14.47 -9.99 13.86
N PHE A 68 13.76 -8.99 13.34
CA PHE A 68 14.12 -8.30 12.11
C PHE A 68 14.96 -7.02 12.32
N ALA A 69 15.25 -6.62 13.56
CA ALA A 69 15.95 -5.36 13.86
C ALA A 69 17.30 -5.23 13.14
N ASP A 70 18.13 -6.27 13.18
CA ASP A 70 19.46 -6.27 12.56
C ASP A 70 19.40 -6.27 11.02
N ILE A 71 18.36 -6.88 10.45
CA ILE A 71 18.16 -6.95 8.99
C ILE A 71 17.59 -5.62 8.49
N LEU A 72 16.71 -4.97 9.25
CA LEU A 72 16.14 -3.66 8.95
C LEU A 72 17.15 -2.53 9.15
N ALA A 73 18.13 -2.72 10.05
CA ALA A 73 19.24 -1.80 10.24
C ALA A 73 20.29 -1.90 9.13
N GLN A 74 20.34 -3.01 8.39
CA GLN A 74 21.22 -3.12 7.22
C GLN A 74 20.64 -2.31 6.06
N PRO A 75 21.46 -1.46 5.41
CA PRO A 75 21.04 -0.81 4.17
C PRO A 75 20.66 -1.92 3.20
N ASN A 76 19.47 -1.80 2.61
CA ASN A 76 18.96 -2.77 1.63
C ASN A 76 20.08 -3.14 0.66
N ASP A 77 20.61 -4.37 0.76
CA ASP A 77 21.42 -4.98 -0.30
C ASP A 77 20.46 -5.41 -1.41
N VAL A 78 19.74 -4.42 -1.94
CA VAL A 78 19.26 -4.50 -3.31
C VAL A 78 20.54 -4.55 -4.10
N THR A 79 20.81 -5.72 -4.69
CA THR A 79 21.81 -5.89 -5.74
C THR A 79 21.92 -4.59 -6.50
N LYS A 80 23.01 -3.86 -6.27
CA LYS A 80 23.35 -2.70 -7.06
C LYS A 80 23.47 -3.24 -8.48
N GLU A 81 22.43 -3.06 -9.28
CA GLU A 81 22.66 -2.94 -10.70
C GLU A 81 23.46 -1.65 -10.86
N ASP A 82 24.78 -1.82 -10.80
CA ASP A 82 25.77 -0.83 -11.18
C ASP A 82 25.51 -0.42 -12.62
N THR A 83 24.70 0.62 -12.80
CA THR A 83 24.77 1.43 -14.01
C THR A 83 24.72 2.92 -13.65
N PRO A 84 25.83 3.67 -13.86
CA PRO A 84 25.82 5.12 -13.79
C PRO A 84 25.23 5.63 -15.11
N HIS A 85 23.94 5.45 -15.28
CA HIS A 85 23.18 6.08 -16.34
C HIS A 85 22.14 6.92 -15.65
N LEU A 86 22.11 8.22 -15.99
CA LEU A 86 21.11 9.19 -15.57
C LEU A 86 19.72 8.52 -15.63
N GLN A 87 19.27 7.92 -14.52
CA GLN A 87 17.97 7.29 -14.46
C GLN A 87 17.00 8.44 -14.75
N LYS A 88 16.28 8.29 -15.86
CA LYS A 88 15.27 9.25 -16.29
C LYS A 88 14.42 9.53 -15.06
N ARG A 89 14.39 10.79 -14.60
CA ARG A 89 13.56 11.19 -13.46
C ARG A 89 12.17 10.60 -13.70
N LEU A 90 11.72 9.74 -12.79
CA LEU A 90 10.40 9.16 -12.85
C LEU A 90 9.39 10.31 -12.90
N ALA A 91 8.38 10.19 -13.75
CA ALA A 91 7.43 11.27 -13.94
C ALA A 91 6.53 11.34 -12.71
N VAL A 92 6.70 12.41 -11.92
CA VAL A 92 5.86 12.71 -10.76
C VAL A 92 4.83 13.76 -11.17
N THR A 93 3.56 13.45 -10.93
CA THR A 93 2.45 14.40 -11.08
C THR A 93 1.89 14.71 -9.70
N CYS A 94 1.83 15.99 -9.36
CA CYS A 94 1.38 16.45 -8.05
C CYS A 94 -0.04 17.01 -8.09
N ASN A 95 -0.76 16.88 -6.98
CA ASN A 95 -2.06 17.52 -6.77
C ASN A 95 -3.13 17.18 -7.83
N ASN A 96 -3.04 15.99 -8.43
CA ASN A 96 -4.01 15.47 -9.41
C ASN A 96 -5.12 14.62 -8.79
N TYR A 97 -5.12 14.46 -7.46
CA TYR A 97 -6.13 13.75 -6.69
C TYR A 97 -6.54 14.53 -5.45
N ASP A 98 -7.65 14.13 -4.83
CA ASP A 98 -8.02 14.58 -3.48
C ASP A 98 -6.88 14.30 -2.50
N GLN A 99 -6.60 15.27 -1.63
CA GLN A 99 -5.39 15.22 -0.81
C GLN A 99 -5.56 14.37 0.47
N ALA A 100 -4.55 13.55 0.73
CA ALA A 100 -4.40 12.73 1.93
C ALA A 100 -3.64 13.48 3.03
N LEU A 101 -3.82 13.08 4.29
CA LEU A 101 -2.99 13.58 5.40
C LEU A 101 -1.57 13.05 5.26
N ARG A 102 -0.60 13.96 5.10
CA ARG A 102 0.81 13.59 4.89
C ARG A 102 1.34 12.67 5.99
N THR A 103 1.01 12.96 7.24
CA THR A 103 1.46 12.16 8.40
C THR A 103 1.01 10.71 8.33
N ARG A 104 -0.20 10.45 7.83
CA ARG A 104 -0.75 9.10 7.66
C ARG A 104 -0.11 8.34 6.51
N ILE A 105 0.28 9.05 5.45
CA ILE A 105 1.08 8.47 4.37
C ILE A 105 2.48 8.13 4.87
N GLN A 106 3.10 8.96 5.70
CA GLN A 106 4.39 8.65 6.33
C GLN A 106 4.31 7.41 7.22
N GLU A 107 3.26 7.27 8.03
CA GLU A 107 3.00 6.05 8.81
C GLU A 107 2.88 4.81 7.90
N GLY A 108 2.11 4.90 6.80
CA GLY A 108 2.00 3.82 5.82
C GLY A 108 3.34 3.44 5.17
N ILE A 109 4.17 4.43 4.83
CA ILE A 109 5.54 4.23 4.33
C ILE A 109 6.39 3.49 5.37
N SER A 110 6.29 3.86 6.65
CA SER A 110 7.01 3.19 7.73
C SER A 110 6.62 1.72 7.85
N HIS A 111 5.31 1.40 7.83
CA HIS A 111 4.87 0.01 7.85
C HIS A 111 5.38 -0.78 6.64
N LEU A 112 5.35 -0.20 5.44
CA LEU A 112 5.87 -0.86 4.23
C LEU A 112 7.35 -1.17 4.30
N ARG A 113 8.13 -0.36 5.01
CA ARG A 113 9.56 -0.60 5.24
C ARG A 113 9.82 -1.70 6.28
N SER A 114 8.87 -1.96 7.18
CA SER A 114 8.98 -2.98 8.23
C SER A 114 8.58 -4.39 7.78
N VAL A 115 7.89 -4.53 6.64
CA VAL A 115 7.43 -5.83 6.13
C VAL A 115 8.44 -6.38 5.12
N ARG A 116 8.80 -7.66 5.28
CA ARG A 116 9.69 -8.39 4.36
C ARG A 116 8.91 -9.25 3.39
N GLY A 117 9.52 -9.49 2.23
CA GLY A 117 8.94 -10.30 1.17
C GLY A 117 8.63 -9.49 -0.09
N GLN A 118 7.80 -10.05 -0.97
CA GLN A 118 7.56 -9.50 -2.30
C GLN A 118 6.06 -9.34 -2.56
N PRO A 119 5.60 -8.12 -2.92
CA PRO A 119 4.23 -7.93 -3.36
C PRO A 119 4.07 -8.37 -4.82
N THR A 120 2.99 -9.07 -5.12
CA THR A 120 2.57 -9.40 -6.49
C THR A 120 1.18 -8.84 -6.76
N ASN A 121 1.03 -8.13 -7.87
CA ASN A 121 -0.26 -7.65 -8.37
C ASN A 121 -0.56 -8.37 -9.69
N GLY A 122 -1.82 -8.76 -9.87
CA GLY A 122 -2.33 -9.45 -11.04
C GLY A 122 -2.09 -8.66 -12.33
N PRO A 123 -2.34 -9.27 -13.50
CA PRO A 123 -2.13 -8.58 -14.77
C PRO A 123 -3.02 -7.35 -14.84
N GLY A 124 -2.43 -6.21 -15.17
CA GLY A 124 -3.17 -5.06 -15.70
C GLY A 124 -3.40 -5.20 -17.21
N PRO A 125 -3.43 -4.08 -17.97
CA PRO A 125 -3.43 -2.70 -17.49
C PRO A 125 -4.72 -2.42 -16.73
N GLY A 126 -4.68 -1.42 -15.83
CA GLY A 126 -5.90 -0.99 -15.19
C GLY A 126 -6.16 -1.60 -13.81
N ASN A 127 -5.20 -2.27 -13.16
CA ASN A 127 -5.46 -2.90 -11.85
C ASN A 127 -4.62 -2.27 -10.74
N CYS A 128 -5.29 -1.86 -9.66
CA CYS A 128 -4.65 -1.24 -8.50
C CYS A 128 -4.96 -2.01 -7.21
N GLY A 129 -3.95 -2.15 -6.36
CA GLY A 129 -4.08 -2.61 -4.98
C GLY A 129 -3.98 -1.43 -4.01
N ARG A 130 -4.89 -1.37 -3.03
CA ARG A 130 -4.78 -0.41 -1.91
C ARG A 130 -3.80 -0.94 -0.88
N VAL A 131 -2.59 -0.37 -0.87
CA VAL A 131 -1.47 -0.90 -0.09
C VAL A 131 -1.48 -0.44 1.36
N SER A 132 -1.91 0.77 1.58
CA SER A 132 -2.08 1.33 2.91
C SER A 132 -3.30 2.23 2.92
N CYS A 133 -4.06 2.25 4.01
CA CYS A 133 -5.16 3.19 4.20
C CYS A 133 -5.32 3.50 5.69
N SER A 134 -5.27 4.77 6.06
CA SER A 134 -5.60 5.21 7.42
C SER A 134 -6.11 6.66 7.42
N TYR A 135 -7.16 6.97 8.19
CA TYR A 135 -7.80 8.30 8.23
C TYR A 135 -8.07 8.87 6.82
N ASN A 136 -8.65 8.05 5.95
CA ASN A 136 -8.92 8.34 4.55
C ASN A 136 -7.68 8.72 3.72
N SER A 137 -6.49 8.30 4.12
CA SER A 137 -5.21 8.60 3.48
C SER A 137 -4.61 7.30 2.97
N ALA A 138 -4.56 7.14 1.65
CA ALA A 138 -4.21 5.88 1.04
C ALA A 138 -2.95 5.95 0.17
N ILE A 139 -2.19 4.86 0.21
CA ILE A 139 -1.13 4.53 -0.73
C ILE A 139 -1.65 3.41 -1.62
N TRP A 140 -1.53 3.61 -2.92
CA TRP A 140 -1.97 2.65 -3.93
C TRP A 140 -0.79 2.23 -4.80
N TRP A 141 -0.83 0.98 -5.24
CA TRP A 141 0.07 0.42 -6.23
C TRP A 141 -0.73 -0.09 -7.42
N CYS A 142 -0.47 0.46 -8.60
CA CYS A 142 -1.14 0.06 -9.83
C CYS A 142 -0.18 -0.68 -10.76
N ASN A 143 -0.62 -1.82 -11.28
CA ASN A 143 0.04 -2.52 -12.37
C ASN A 143 -0.58 -2.08 -13.71
N ASP A 144 0.22 -1.40 -14.53
CA ASP A 144 -0.18 -0.96 -15.87
C ASP A 144 0.33 -1.92 -16.97
N ASN A 145 0.96 -3.01 -16.58
CA ASN A 145 1.43 -4.02 -17.50
C ASN A 145 0.34 -5.06 -17.77
N THR A 146 0.34 -5.68 -18.95
CA THR A 146 -0.61 -6.75 -19.31
C THR A 146 -0.30 -8.09 -18.61
N SER A 147 0.82 -8.18 -17.91
CA SER A 147 1.27 -9.36 -17.17
C SER A 147 1.29 -9.09 -15.68
N PRO A 148 1.19 -10.12 -14.82
CA PRO A 148 1.43 -9.97 -13.39
C PRO A 148 2.77 -9.29 -13.13
N LYS A 149 2.83 -8.49 -12.06
CA LYS A 149 4.05 -7.80 -11.65
C LYS A 149 4.37 -8.10 -10.20
N THR A 150 5.61 -8.53 -9.98
CA THR A 150 6.21 -8.71 -8.65
C THR A 150 7.30 -7.65 -8.48
N LEU A 151 7.33 -6.96 -7.33
CA LEU A 151 8.40 -6.02 -7.01
C LEU A 151 9.46 -6.69 -6.12
N GLY A 152 10.69 -6.14 -6.14
CA GLY A 152 11.81 -6.65 -5.34
C GLY A 152 11.56 -6.60 -3.83
N GLY A 153 10.67 -5.71 -3.38
CA GLY A 153 10.05 -5.76 -2.08
C GLY A 153 9.09 -4.60 -1.83
N PHE A 154 8.46 -4.59 -0.66
CA PHE A 154 7.52 -3.54 -0.25
C PHE A 154 8.18 -2.15 -0.17
N GLY A 155 9.50 -2.13 0.06
CA GLY A 155 10.32 -0.92 0.00
C GLY A 155 10.20 -0.15 -1.31
N ASN A 156 9.98 -0.82 -2.46
CA ASN A 156 9.78 -0.14 -3.73
C ASN A 156 8.52 0.73 -3.74
N ILE A 157 7.42 0.26 -3.14
CA ILE A 157 6.17 1.02 -3.02
C ILE A 157 6.35 2.16 -2.00
N ALA A 158 7.04 1.88 -0.89
CA ALA A 158 7.37 2.88 0.12
C ALA A 158 8.19 4.03 -0.45
N ASP A 159 9.21 3.72 -1.26
CA ASP A 159 10.07 4.72 -1.89
C ASP A 159 9.30 5.54 -2.92
N SER A 160 8.37 4.91 -3.67
CA SER A 160 7.50 5.65 -4.57
C SER A 160 6.59 6.66 -3.85
N ALA A 161 5.94 6.23 -2.76
CA ALA A 161 5.15 7.13 -1.92
C ALA A 161 6.02 8.23 -1.27
N GLN A 162 7.26 7.90 -0.88
CA GLN A 162 8.21 8.86 -0.32
C GLN A 162 8.62 9.92 -1.34
N VAL A 163 8.85 9.55 -2.60
CA VAL A 163 9.12 10.50 -3.70
C VAL A 163 7.94 11.46 -3.88
N ILE A 164 6.71 10.94 -3.86
CA ILE A 164 5.49 11.76 -3.95
C ILE A 164 5.40 12.74 -2.77
N ILE A 165 5.65 12.30 -1.54
CA ILE A 165 5.71 13.20 -0.37
C ILE A 165 6.74 14.31 -0.60
N ASN A 166 7.95 13.94 -0.99
CA ASN A 166 9.06 14.88 -1.08
C ASN A 166 8.83 15.95 -2.15
N GLN A 167 8.19 15.59 -3.26
CA GLN A 167 7.98 16.51 -4.39
C GLN A 167 6.64 17.25 -4.32
N CYS A 168 5.57 16.58 -3.90
CA CYS A 168 4.20 17.09 -3.98
C CYS A 168 3.67 17.69 -2.68
N GLY A 169 4.30 17.38 -1.54
CA GLY A 169 3.93 17.89 -0.22
C GLY A 169 5.15 18.03 0.70
N PRO A 170 6.12 18.90 0.35
CA PRO A 170 7.38 19.02 1.11
C PRO A 170 7.17 19.55 2.54
N THR A 171 6.05 20.23 2.79
CA THR A 171 5.65 20.75 4.10
C THR A 171 4.59 19.89 4.77
N GLU A 172 4.27 20.18 6.02
CA GLU A 172 3.14 19.55 6.71
C GLU A 172 1.78 19.89 6.07
N GLY A 173 0.78 19.07 6.38
CA GLY A 173 -0.60 19.22 5.91
C GLY A 173 -1.02 18.05 5.03
N TYR A 174 -1.26 18.34 3.76
CA TYR A 174 -1.90 17.43 2.83
C TYR A 174 -1.03 17.17 1.60
N VAL A 175 -1.17 15.98 1.02
CA VAL A 175 -0.42 15.56 -0.16
C VAL A 175 -1.29 14.72 -1.09
N SER A 176 -1.11 14.90 -2.38
CA SER A 176 -1.53 13.92 -3.37
C SER A 176 -0.61 13.95 -4.57
N GLY A 177 -0.51 12.82 -5.24
CA GLY A 177 0.27 12.70 -6.46
C GLY A 177 0.40 11.26 -6.91
N GLU A 178 1.07 11.10 -8.03
CA GLU A 178 1.49 9.81 -8.56
C GLU A 178 2.92 9.86 -9.08
N GLU A 179 3.60 8.74 -9.02
CA GLU A 179 4.90 8.52 -9.65
C GLU A 179 4.77 7.38 -10.66
N ASN A 180 5.17 7.65 -11.89
CA ASN A 180 5.09 6.70 -13.00
C ASN A 180 6.45 6.06 -13.28
N HIS A 181 6.51 4.75 -13.08
CA HIS A 181 7.71 3.93 -13.31
C HIS A 181 7.77 3.42 -14.75
N GLY A 182 8.97 3.48 -15.34
CA GLY A 182 9.19 3.12 -16.75
C GLY A 182 8.88 1.66 -17.10
N ASP A 183 8.84 0.78 -16.10
CA ASP A 183 8.48 -0.63 -16.20
C ASP A 183 6.98 -0.88 -15.95
N LYS A 184 6.14 0.13 -16.18
CA LYS A 184 4.67 0.07 -16.23
C LYS A 184 3.99 -0.27 -14.91
N TRP A 185 4.39 0.42 -13.84
CA TRP A 185 3.61 0.48 -12.62
C TRP A 185 3.62 1.91 -12.06
N ARG A 186 2.67 2.18 -11.18
CA ARG A 186 2.51 3.50 -10.54
C ARG A 186 2.34 3.37 -9.04
N GLY A 187 3.01 4.26 -8.31
CA GLY A 187 2.64 4.58 -6.94
C GLY A 187 1.70 5.78 -6.94
N ILE A 188 0.64 5.74 -6.14
CA ILE A 188 -0.33 6.84 -6.04
C ILE A 188 -0.61 7.12 -4.56
N VAL A 189 -0.59 8.40 -4.20
CA VAL A 189 -1.01 8.90 -2.88
C VAL A 189 -2.23 9.78 -3.08
N ARG A 190 -3.33 9.42 -2.41
CA ARG A 190 -4.57 10.19 -2.47
C ARG A 190 -5.47 9.96 -1.28
N ARG A 191 -6.46 10.83 -1.13
CA ARG A 191 -7.60 10.58 -0.27
C ARG A 191 -8.43 9.43 -0.84
N THR A 192 -8.74 8.46 0.01
CA THR A 192 -9.62 7.32 -0.28
C THR A 192 -10.30 6.92 1.02
N PRO A 193 -11.63 6.70 1.05
CA PRO A 193 -12.28 6.10 2.21
C PRO A 193 -11.58 4.82 2.68
N CYS A 194 -11.26 4.78 3.97
CA CYS A 194 -10.94 3.57 4.71
C CYS A 194 -12.18 3.23 5.55
#